data_AF-A0A1H7ERK1-F1
#
_entry.id   AF-A0A1H7ERK1-F1
#
_cell.length_a   1.000
_cell.length_b   1.000
_cell.length_c   1.000
_cell.angle_alpha   90.00
_cell.angle_beta   90.00
_cell.angle_gamma   90.00
#
_symmetry.space_group_name_H-M   'P 1'
#
loop_
_entity.id
_entity.type
_entity.pdbx_description
1 polymer ?
#
loop_
_entity_poly.entity_id
_entity_poly.type
_entity_poly.pdbx_seq_one_letter_code
_entity_poly.pdbx_strand_id
1 'polypeptide(L)' 'MKNFLQAIGQSSLGFLRDEEGAQVVEYALIIAVVSIALVVALKALTTGGSFTSFINRVTVCLTGSAACV' A
#
# COMPACT_ATOMS: atom_id res chain seq x y z
N MET A 1 21.71 -23.10 -34.88
CA MET A 1 21.19 -22.91 -33.51
C MET A 1 22.09 -21.98 -32.67
N LYS A 2 22.54 -20.84 -33.21
CA LYS A 2 23.34 -19.83 -32.47
C LYS A 2 22.57 -18.51 -32.26
N ASN A 3 21.54 -18.29 -33.09
CA ASN A 3 20.73 -17.08 -33.10
C ASN A 3 19.75 -16.99 -31.91
N PHE A 4 19.33 -18.12 -31.32
CA PHE A 4 18.38 -18.16 -30.20
C PHE A 4 18.98 -17.69 -28.88
N LEU A 5 20.25 -18.04 -28.60
CA LEU A 5 20.96 -17.59 -27.40
C LEU A 5 21.31 -16.09 -27.46
N GLN A 6 21.54 -15.56 -28.65
CA GLN A 6 21.77 -14.13 -28.86
C GLN A 6 20.48 -13.31 -28.67
N ALA A 7 19.32 -13.87 -29.00
CA ALA A 7 18.02 -13.24 -28.78
C ALA A 7 17.66 -13.08 -27.30
N ILE A 8 18.02 -14.05 -26.44
CA ILE A 8 17.75 -14.00 -25.00
C ILE A 8 18.69 -13.02 -24.27
N GLY A 9 19.96 -12.93 -24.67
CA GLY A 9 20.92 -11.97 -24.10
C GLY A 9 20.63 -10.50 -24.42
N GLN A 10 19.90 -10.23 -25.51
CA GLN A 10 19.40 -8.88 -25.82
C GLN A 10 18.14 -8.52 -25.02
N SER A 11 17.35 -9.48 -24.56
CA SER A 11 16.13 -9.21 -23.78
C SER A 11 16.43 -8.69 -22.37
N SER A 12 17.56 -9.06 -21.76
CA SER A 12 18.02 -8.48 -20.49
C SER A 12 18.71 -7.12 -20.65
N LEU A 13 19.24 -6.81 -21.83
CA LEU A 13 19.78 -5.48 -22.17
C LEU A 13 18.67 -4.50 -22.59
N GLY A 14 17.52 -4.99 -23.05
CA GLY A 14 16.32 -4.19 -23.32
C GLY A 14 15.78 -3.51 -22.05
N PHE A 15 15.81 -4.20 -20.91
CA PHE A 15 15.45 -3.61 -19.60
C PHE A 15 16.46 -2.55 -19.10
N LEU A 16 17.66 -2.48 -19.67
CA LEU A 16 18.65 -1.42 -19.42
C LEU A 16 18.59 -0.28 -20.46
N ARG A 17 17.82 -0.43 -21.54
CA ARG A 17 17.66 0.56 -22.62
C ARG A 17 16.25 1.12 -22.77
N ASP A 18 15.26 0.57 -22.07
CA ASP A 18 13.92 1.15 -21.96
C ASP A 18 13.85 2.06 -20.72
N GLU A 19 14.23 3.32 -20.94
CA GLU A 19 14.04 4.43 -20.00
C GLU A 19 12.54 4.69 -19.68
N GLU A 20 11.61 4.11 -20.44
CA GLU A 20 10.16 4.16 -20.15
C GLU A 20 9.71 3.17 -19.06
N GLY A 21 10.45 2.08 -18.80
CA GLY A 21 10.13 1.11 -17.75
C GLY A 21 10.64 1.49 -16.37
N ALA A 22 11.76 2.21 -16.31
CA ALA A 22 12.35 2.71 -15.06
C ALA A 22 11.42 3.69 -14.34
N GLN A 23 10.74 4.55 -15.11
CA GLN A 23 9.77 5.51 -14.58
C GLN A 23 8.56 4.83 -13.93
N VAL A 24 8.06 3.71 -14.49
CA VAL A 24 6.95 2.95 -13.89
C VAL A 24 7.37 2.32 -12.56
N VAL A 25 8.62 1.84 -12.46
CA VAL A 25 9.15 1.23 -11.23
C VAL A 25 9.31 2.26 -10.12
N GLU A 26 9.75 3.47 -10.44
CA GLU A 26 9.89 4.55 -9.46
C GLU A 26 8.54 4.94 -8.84
N TYR A 27 7.49 5.15 -9.65
CA TYR A 27 6.16 5.46 -9.13
C TYR A 27 5.54 4.27 -8.38
N ALA A 28 5.78 3.03 -8.83
CA ALA A 28 5.32 1.84 -8.13
C ALA A 28 5.95 1.71 -6.73
N LEU A 29 7.24 2.03 -6.59
CA LEU A 29 7.94 2.02 -5.30
C LEU A 29 7.38 3.10 -4.35
N ILE A 30 7.09 4.30 -4.85
CA ILE A 30 6.46 5.36 -4.06
C ILE A 30 5.09 4.90 -3.54
N ILE A 31 4.24 4.36 -4.44
CA ILE A 31 2.90 3.87 -4.06
C ILE A 31 3.01 2.72 -3.03
N ALA A 32 3.97 1.80 -3.20
CA ALA A 32 4.16 0.69 -2.28
C ALA A 32 4.54 1.18 -0.86
N VAL A 33 5.49 2.11 -0.76
CA VAL A 33 5.91 2.68 0.54
C VAL A 33 4.77 3.44 1.20
N VAL A 34 4.05 4.30 0.46
CA VAL A 34 2.90 5.05 0.98
C VAL A 34 1.79 4.11 1.45
N SER A 35 1.50 3.06 0.68
CA SER A 35 0.46 2.07 1.03
C SER A 35 0.79 1.34 2.33
N ILE A 36 2.05 0.91 2.51
CA ILE A 36 2.50 0.26 3.75
C ILE A 36 2.42 1.23 4.93
N ALA A 37 2.87 2.48 4.76
CA ALA A 37 2.80 3.50 5.80
C ALA A 37 1.35 3.75 6.27
N LEU A 38 0.40 3.83 5.32
CA LEU A 38 -1.03 3.96 5.63
C LEU A 38 -1.56 2.74 6.41
N VAL A 39 -1.19 1.52 6.01
CA VAL A 39 -1.59 0.31 6.73
C VAL A 39 -1.05 0.29 8.16
N VAL A 40 0.19 0.72 8.37
CA VAL A 40 0.78 0.82 9.72
C VAL A 40 0.09 1.90 10.56
N ALA A 41 -0.19 3.07 9.98
CA ALA A 41 -0.91 4.14 10.66
C ALA A 41 -2.34 3.73 11.05
N LEU A 42 -3.07 3.08 10.13
CA LEU A 42 -4.41 2.53 10.40
C LEU A 42 -4.39 1.38 11.41
N LYS A 43 -3.32 0.57 11.42
CA LYS A 43 -3.09 -0.43 12.46
C LYS A 43 -3.05 0.20 13.85
N ALA A 44 -2.33 1.32 14.03
CA ALA A 44 -2.28 2.00 15.33
C ALA A 44 -3.68 2.42 15.83
N LEU A 45 -4.55 2.86 14.92
CA LEU A 45 -5.95 3.22 15.25
C LEU A 45 -6.81 1.99 15.61
N THR A 46 -6.51 0.81 15.05
CA THR A 46 -7.29 -0.42 15.26
C THR A 46 -6.78 -1.29 16.40
N THR A 47 -5.46 -1.35 16.64
CA THR A 47 -4.86 -2.18 17.70
C THR A 47 -4.94 -1.53 19.08
N GLY A 48 -4.96 -0.20 19.16
CA GLY A 48 -5.09 0.55 20.42
C GLY A 48 -6.53 0.67 20.93
N GLY A 49 -7.52 0.17 20.18
CA GLY A 49 -8.93 0.22 20.55
C GLY A 49 -9.54 1.62 20.66
N SER A 50 -8.78 2.68 20.37
CA SER A 50 -9.22 4.07 20.51
C SER A 50 -10.31 4.41 19.50
N PHE A 51 -10.16 3.98 18.25
CA PHE A 51 -11.20 4.12 17.23
C PHE A 51 -12.43 3.27 17.57
N THR A 52 -12.24 2.03 18.01
CA THR A 52 -13.34 1.17 18.48
C THR A 52 -14.09 1.78 19.68
N SER A 53 -13.37 2.40 20.61
CA SER A 53 -13.95 3.09 21.77
C SER A 53 -14.74 4.33 21.34
N PHE A 54 -14.23 5.09 20.38
CA PHE A 54 -14.95 6.21 19.77
C PHE A 54 -16.24 5.74 19.09
N ILE A 55 -16.17 4.70 18.24
CA ILE A 55 -17.35 4.12 17.58
C ILE A 55 -18.37 3.64 18.61
N ASN A 56 -17.94 2.90 19.64
CA ASN A 56 -18.82 2.44 20.71
C ASN A 56 -19.50 3.61 21.43
N ARG A 57 -18.77 4.70 21.71
CA ARG A 57 -19.35 5.91 22.31
C ARG A 57 -20.39 6.55 21.39
N VAL A 58 -20.09 6.69 20.10
CA VAL A 58 -21.06 7.21 19.12
C VAL A 58 -22.30 6.31 19.04
N THR A 59 -22.14 4.98 19.02
CA THR A 59 -23.25 4.02 19.02
C THR A 59 -24.11 4.14 20.29
N VAL A 60 -23.49 4.24 21.47
CA VAL A 60 -24.17 4.44 22.76
C VAL A 60 -24.99 5.74 22.76
N CYS A 61 -24.45 6.81 22.18
CA CYS A 61 -25.16 8.09 22.07
C CYS A 61 -26.34 8.01 21.11
N LEU A 62 -26.14 7.39 19.95
CA LEU A 62 -27.17 7.28 18.90
C LEU A 62 -28.32 6.34 19.28
N THR A 63 -28.06 5.35 20.14
CA THR A 63 -29.07 4.38 20.60
C THR A 63 -29.85 4.85 21.83
N GLY A 64 -29.60 6.08 22.31
CA GLY A 64 -30.41 6.72 23.36
C GLY A 64 -30.09 6.27 24.79
N SER A 65 -28.94 5.63 25.01
CA SER A 65 -28.53 5.24 26.36
C SER A 65 -27.96 6.45 27.12
N ALA A 66 -28.42 6.66 28.35
CA ALA A 66 -28.10 7.82 29.19
C ALA A 66 -26.62 7.94 29.63
N ALA A 67 -25.76 7.01 29.18
CA ALA A 67 -24.33 6.93 29.51
C ALA A 67 -23.44 7.74 28.56
N CYS A 68 -24.00 8.60 27.70
CA CYS A 68 -23.21 9.53 26.89
C CYS A 68 -22.79 10.76 27.68
N VAL A 69 -21.88 10.53 28.63
CA VAL A 69 -21.06 11.52 29.32
C VAL A 69 -19.63 10.97 29.40
#